data_AF-A0A940G5T7-F1
#
_entry.id   AF-A0A940G5T7-F1
#
_cell.length_a   1.000
_cell.length_b   1.000
_cell.length_c   1.000
_cell.angle_alpha   90.00
_cell.angle_beta   90.00
_cell.angle_gamma   90.00
#
_symmetry.space_group_name_H-M   'P 1'
#
loop_
_entity.id
_entity.type
_entity.pdbx_description
1 polymer ?
#
loop_
_entity_poly.entity_id
_entity_poly.type
_entity_poly.pdbx_seq_one_letter_code
_entity_poly.pdbx_strand_id
1 'polypeptide(L)'
;MTERNLTTEAANKQIVLDMWYHVICRRDLAAAPRYIAQDYIQHSPSTGQGLAALIDFLKAELGGGEPREAAMTPFELVMAEGDLVQLMFKRPIPDPHRPGETAHVWWHDSYRVKDGLIVEHWDSAIQ
;
A
#
# COMPACT_ATOMS: atom_id res chain seq x y z
N MET A 1 -1.22 15.38 -22.29
CA MET A 1 -0.46 15.72 -21.08
C MET A 1 -1.38 16.60 -20.26
N THR A 2 -1.95 16.06 -19.18
CA THR A 2 -2.89 16.80 -18.32
C THR A 2 -2.09 17.80 -17.50
N GLU A 3 -2.62 19.00 -17.30
CA GLU A 3 -2.00 20.03 -16.47
C GLU A 3 -1.86 19.52 -15.03
N ARG A 4 -0.67 19.64 -14.42
CA ARG A 4 -0.43 19.12 -13.07
C ARG A 4 -1.19 19.93 -12.02
N ASN A 5 -1.92 19.25 -11.16
CA ASN A 5 -2.58 19.85 -10.00
C ASN A 5 -1.83 19.47 -8.72
N LEU A 6 -0.78 20.24 -8.41
CA LEU A 6 0.19 19.93 -7.36
C LEU A 6 -0.44 19.84 -5.95
N THR A 7 -1.51 20.58 -5.68
CA THR A 7 -2.22 20.52 -4.38
C THR A 7 -3.00 19.22 -4.25
N THR A 8 -3.71 18.78 -5.29
CA THR A 8 -4.41 17.49 -5.30
C THR A 8 -3.41 16.33 -5.24
N GLU A 9 -2.34 16.37 -6.03
CA GLU A 9 -1.29 15.34 -6.03
C GLU A 9 -0.61 15.21 -4.66
N ALA A 10 -0.33 16.33 -3.98
CA ALA A 10 0.21 16.32 -2.63
C ALA A 10 -0.77 15.69 -1.62
N ALA A 11 -2.06 16.03 -1.70
CA ALA A 11 -3.09 15.44 -0.85
C ALA A 11 -3.23 13.92 -1.08
N ASN A 12 -3.21 13.48 -2.34
CA ASN A 12 -3.29 12.06 -2.70
C ASN A 12 -2.09 11.28 -2.14
N LYS A 13 -0.87 11.83 -2.24
CA LYS A 13 0.31 11.22 -1.59
C LYS A 13 0.11 11.08 -0.09
N GLN A 14 -0.41 12.11 0.58
CA GLN A 14 -0.59 12.08 2.02
C GLN A 14 -1.60 11.00 2.44
N ILE A 15 -2.72 10.85 1.71
CA ILE A 15 -3.70 9.78 1.97
C ILE A 15 -3.05 8.39 1.92
N VAL A 16 -2.23 8.15 0.89
CA VAL A 16 -1.53 6.86 0.73
C VAL A 16 -0.48 6.64 1.83
N LEU A 17 0.29 7.68 2.17
CA LEU A 17 1.29 7.59 3.24
C LEU A 17 0.64 7.39 4.62
N ASP A 18 -0.46 8.07 4.91
CA ASP A 18 -1.20 7.90 6.16
C ASP A 18 -1.80 6.50 6.26
N MET A 19 -2.35 5.97 5.16
CA MET A 19 -2.81 4.58 5.08
C MET A 19 -1.66 3.62 5.42
N TRP A 20 -0.50 3.79 4.78
CA TRP A 20 0.69 2.98 5.06
C TRP A 20 1.12 3.06 6.53
N TYR A 21 1.18 4.26 7.09
CA TYR A 21 1.59 4.43 8.47
C TYR A 21 0.60 3.80 9.46
N HIS A 22 -0.67 4.17 9.37
CA HIS A 22 -1.67 3.76 10.34
C HIS A 22 -2.08 2.28 10.16
N VAL A 23 -2.36 1.85 8.93
CA VAL A 23 -2.86 0.49 8.67
C VAL A 23 -1.71 -0.50 8.65
N ILE A 24 -0.63 -0.23 7.90
CA ILE A 24 0.45 -1.22 7.67
C ILE A 24 1.51 -1.17 8.77
N CYS A 25 2.15 -0.02 8.99
CA CYS A 25 3.26 0.09 9.93
C CYS A 25 2.80 -0.15 11.37
N ARG A 26 1.72 0.54 11.78
CA ARG A 26 1.12 0.44 13.11
C ARG A 26 0.19 -0.77 13.30
N ARG A 27 -0.18 -1.47 12.22
CA ARG A 27 -1.09 -2.63 12.21
C ARG A 27 -2.51 -2.31 12.70
N ASP A 28 -2.94 -1.05 12.59
CA ASP A 28 -4.31 -0.63 12.95
C ASP A 28 -5.28 -0.93 11.80
N LEU A 29 -5.71 -2.20 11.71
CA LEU A 29 -6.64 -2.63 10.65
C LEU A 29 -8.01 -1.93 10.76
N ALA A 30 -8.40 -1.48 11.96
CA ALA A 30 -9.63 -0.73 12.18
C ALA A 30 -9.59 0.68 11.57
N ALA A 31 -8.40 1.20 11.27
CA ALA A 31 -8.23 2.47 10.56
C ALA A 31 -8.44 2.34 9.05
N ALA A 32 -8.40 1.14 8.46
CA ALA A 32 -8.47 0.94 7.01
C ALA A 32 -9.69 1.61 6.32
N PRO A 33 -10.92 1.56 6.89
CA PRO A 33 -12.09 2.23 6.29
C PRO A 33 -11.98 3.76 6.21
N ARG A 34 -11.01 4.39 6.88
CA ARG A 34 -10.75 5.83 6.79
C ARG A 34 -10.03 6.21 5.50
N TYR A 35 -9.32 5.27 4.88
CA TYR A 35 -8.42 5.53 3.75
C TYR A 35 -8.78 4.76 2.49
N ILE A 36 -9.51 3.65 2.60
CA ILE A 36 -9.73 2.70 1.50
C ILE A 36 -11.24 2.53 1.28
N ALA A 37 -11.68 2.62 0.02
CA ALA A 37 -13.07 2.43 -0.35
C ALA A 37 -13.55 1.00 -0.11
N GLN A 38 -14.83 0.83 0.21
CA GLN A 38 -15.41 -0.49 0.49
C GLN A 38 -15.29 -1.44 -0.71
N ASP A 39 -15.46 -0.90 -1.91
CA ASP A 39 -15.42 -1.59 -3.21
C ASP A 39 -14.08 -1.42 -3.94
N TYR A 40 -12.97 -1.18 -3.21
CA TYR A 40 -11.67 -0.98 -3.85
C TYR A 40 -11.28 -2.18 -4.73
N ILE A 41 -10.68 -1.86 -5.87
CA ILE A 41 -10.26 -2.84 -6.88
C ILE A 41 -8.83 -3.30 -6.56
N GLN A 42 -8.66 -4.61 -6.46
CA GLN A 42 -7.37 -5.25 -6.18
C GLN A 42 -6.84 -5.94 -7.44
N HIS A 43 -5.65 -5.56 -7.91
CA HIS A 43 -5.00 -6.24 -9.03
C HIS A 43 -3.96 -7.28 -8.59
N SER A 44 -3.50 -7.22 -7.34
CA SER A 44 -2.57 -8.22 -6.79
C SER A 44 -3.23 -9.61 -6.79
N PRO A 45 -2.62 -10.63 -7.41
CA PRO A 45 -3.17 -11.99 -7.45
C PRO A 45 -3.24 -12.66 -6.07
N SER A 46 -2.52 -12.11 -5.08
CA SER A 46 -2.40 -12.64 -3.73
C SER A 46 -3.57 -12.29 -2.80
N THR A 47 -4.43 -11.33 -3.19
CA THR A 47 -5.48 -10.77 -2.33
C THR A 47 -6.82 -10.73 -3.05
N GLY A 48 -7.93 -10.93 -2.31
CA GLY A 48 -9.28 -10.80 -2.86
C GLY A 48 -9.71 -9.35 -3.14
N GLN A 49 -10.88 -9.19 -3.78
CA GLN A 49 -11.44 -7.87 -4.09
C GLN A 49 -12.13 -7.22 -2.87
N GLY A 50 -12.09 -5.88 -2.80
CA GLY A 50 -12.83 -5.10 -1.82
C GLY A 50 -12.25 -5.11 -0.40
N LEU A 51 -12.60 -4.09 0.39
CA LEU A 51 -11.93 -3.76 1.66
C LEU A 51 -11.92 -4.92 2.66
N ALA A 52 -12.99 -5.70 2.71
CA ALA A 52 -13.10 -6.85 3.60
C ALA A 52 -11.99 -7.89 3.31
N ALA A 53 -11.78 -8.22 2.03
CA ALA A 53 -10.76 -9.19 1.63
C ALA A 53 -9.33 -8.67 1.91
N LEU A 54 -9.10 -7.37 1.76
CA LEU A 54 -7.83 -6.76 2.15
C LEU A 54 -7.56 -6.86 3.64
N ILE A 55 -8.56 -6.56 4.47
CA ILE A 55 -8.42 -6.65 5.93
C ILE A 55 -8.09 -8.08 6.34
N ASP A 56 -8.75 -9.07 5.75
CA ASP A 56 -8.47 -10.49 6.01
C ASP A 56 -7.04 -10.87 5.60
N PHE A 57 -6.60 -10.43 4.41
CA PHE A 57 -5.23 -10.63 3.95
C PHE A 57 -4.20 -9.99 4.88
N LEU A 58 -4.37 -8.71 5.22
CA LEU A 58 -3.47 -7.99 6.12
C LEU A 58 -3.43 -8.60 7.52
N LYS A 59 -4.57 -9.11 8.01
CA LYS A 59 -4.62 -9.82 9.29
C LYS A 59 -3.79 -11.11 9.27
N ALA A 60 -3.80 -11.83 8.15
CA ALA A 60 -2.98 -13.03 7.96
C ALA A 60 -1.48 -12.70 7.85
N GLU A 61 -1.12 -11.67 7.09
CA GLU A 61 0.28 -11.28 6.84
C GLU A 61 0.94 -10.58 8.04
N LEU A 62 0.25 -9.63 8.65
CA LEU A 62 0.83 -8.78 9.69
C LEU A 62 0.60 -9.34 11.09
N GLY A 63 -0.34 -10.27 11.26
CA GLY A 63 -0.86 -10.65 12.57
C GLY A 63 -1.68 -9.52 13.16
N GLY A 64 -2.98 -9.75 13.34
CA GLY A 64 -3.87 -8.78 13.99
C GLY A 64 -3.47 -8.48 15.45
N GLY A 65 -4.01 -7.40 16.02
CA GLY A 65 -3.76 -7.01 17.40
C GLY A 65 -3.99 -5.52 17.62
N GLU A 66 -3.66 -5.04 18.82
CA GLU A 66 -3.72 -3.62 19.15
C GLU A 66 -2.68 -2.83 18.31
N PRO A 67 -3.01 -1.58 17.91
CA PRO A 67 -2.06 -0.71 17.23
C PRO A 67 -0.78 -0.54 18.04
N ARG A 68 0.36 -0.58 17.35
CA ARG A 68 1.68 -0.40 17.98
C ARG A 68 2.36 0.87 17.49
N GLU A 69 3.36 1.32 18.25
CA GLU A 69 4.33 2.30 17.78
C GLU A 69 5.16 1.70 16.63
N ALA A 70 5.35 2.48 15.57
CA ALA A 70 6.09 2.05 14.38
C ALA A 70 6.73 3.24 13.69
N ALA A 71 7.88 3.02 13.04
CA ALA A 71 8.41 3.96 12.07
C ALA A 71 7.70 3.78 10.72
N MET A 72 7.65 4.86 9.94
CA MET A 72 7.20 4.79 8.54
C MET A 72 8.13 3.87 7.73
N THR A 73 7.58 3.15 6.75
CA THR A 73 8.36 2.44 5.73
C THR A 73 9.32 3.41 5.04
N PRO A 74 10.62 3.09 4.91
CA PRO A 74 11.58 3.94 4.20
C PRO A 74 11.34 3.83 2.69
N PHE A 75 10.44 4.66 2.17
CA PHE A 75 10.20 4.76 0.73
C PHE A 75 11.39 5.46 0.05
N GLU A 76 11.91 4.86 -1.00
CA GLU A 76 12.93 5.49 -1.86
C GLU A 76 12.30 6.51 -2.80
N LEU A 77 11.02 6.29 -3.15
CA LEU A 77 10.29 7.15 -4.06
C LEU A 77 8.80 7.16 -3.71
N VAL A 78 8.24 8.38 -3.73
CA VAL A 78 6.81 8.65 -3.61
C VAL A 78 6.45 9.70 -4.68
N MET A 79 5.74 9.28 -5.72
CA MET A 79 5.30 10.15 -6.81
C MET A 79 3.78 10.19 -6.90
N ALA A 80 3.24 11.27 -7.43
CA ALA A 80 1.84 11.34 -7.82
C ALA A 80 1.70 12.08 -9.15
N GLU A 81 0.75 11.62 -9.95
CA GLU A 81 0.31 12.27 -11.19
C GLU A 81 -1.22 12.18 -11.25
N GLY A 82 -1.89 13.32 -11.12
CA GLY A 82 -3.35 13.35 -10.99
C GLY A 82 -3.86 12.52 -9.80
N ASP A 83 -4.63 11.48 -10.10
CA ASP A 83 -5.24 10.57 -9.12
C ASP A 83 -4.39 9.33 -8.81
N LEU A 84 -3.24 9.16 -9.45
CA LEU A 84 -2.34 8.02 -9.25
C LEU A 84 -1.21 8.38 -8.29
N VAL A 85 -0.86 7.45 -7.41
CA VAL A 85 0.28 7.53 -6.48
C VAL A 85 1.14 6.29 -6.62
N GLN A 86 2.45 6.47 -6.81
CA GLN A 86 3.44 5.39 -6.91
C GLN A 86 4.38 5.42 -5.71
N LEU A 87 4.57 4.25 -5.10
CA LEU A 87 5.58 4.00 -4.07
C LEU A 87 6.65 3.06 -4.61
N MET A 88 7.88 3.25 -4.17
CA MET A 88 8.98 2.29 -4.32
C MET A 88 9.71 2.15 -2.99
N PHE A 89 9.92 0.91 -2.54
CA PHE A 89 10.60 0.63 -1.29
C PHE A 89 11.33 -0.71 -1.36
N LYS A 90 12.29 -0.89 -0.46
CA LYS A 90 13.05 -2.14 -0.36
C LYS A 90 12.26 -3.18 0.43
N ARG A 91 12.11 -4.39 -0.12
CA ARG A 91 11.47 -5.52 0.58
C ARG A 91 12.44 -6.70 0.68
N PRO A 92 12.64 -7.28 1.87
CA PRO A 92 13.33 -8.56 2.00
C PRO A 92 12.40 -9.69 1.53
N ILE A 93 12.92 -10.59 0.71
CA ILE A 93 12.24 -11.81 0.26
C ILE A 93 13.18 -13.01 0.40
N PRO A 94 12.66 -14.25 0.48
CA PRO A 94 13.50 -15.45 0.37
C PRO A 94 14.33 -15.42 -0.93
N ASP A 95 15.61 -15.73 -0.83
CA ASP A 95 16.49 -15.79 -2.00
C ASP A 95 16.12 -17.02 -2.87
N PRO A 96 15.75 -16.83 -4.15
CA PRO A 96 15.30 -17.93 -5.00
C PRO A 96 16.43 -18.87 -5.42
N HIS A 97 17.69 -18.46 -5.25
CA HIS A 97 18.88 -19.22 -5.65
C HIS A 97 19.65 -19.77 -4.45
N ARG A 98 19.41 -19.23 -3.24
CA ARG A 98 20.14 -19.60 -2.01
C ARG A 98 19.16 -19.90 -0.88
N PRO A 99 18.70 -21.16 -0.75
CA PRO A 99 17.74 -21.55 0.29
C PRO A 99 18.21 -21.18 1.70
N GLY A 100 17.32 -20.53 2.46
CA GLY A 100 17.61 -20.06 3.82
C GLY A 100 18.22 -18.65 3.89
N GLU A 101 18.59 -18.06 2.75
CA GLU A 101 19.04 -16.68 2.67
C GLU A 101 17.90 -15.72 2.28
N THR A 102 18.13 -14.43 2.51
CA THR A 102 17.22 -13.33 2.15
C THR A 102 17.86 -12.49 1.05
N ALA A 103 17.13 -12.28 -0.04
CA ALA A 103 17.44 -11.29 -1.06
C ALA A 103 16.63 -10.01 -0.78
N HIS A 104 17.13 -8.87 -1.26
CA HIS A 104 16.37 -7.63 -1.24
C HIS A 104 15.96 -7.24 -2.65
N VAL A 105 14.68 -6.90 -2.81
CA VAL A 105 14.11 -6.43 -4.07
C VAL A 105 13.54 -5.03 -3.91
N TRP A 106 13.43 -4.32 -5.03
CA TRP A 106 12.65 -3.09 -5.11
C TRP A 106 11.21 -3.46 -5.41
N TRP A 107 10.34 -3.19 -4.44
CA TRP A 107 8.91 -3.42 -4.56
C TRP A 107 8.22 -2.12 -4.96
N HIS A 108 7.22 -2.23 -5.82
CA HIS A 108 6.44 -1.12 -6.34
C HIS A 108 4.97 -1.34 -6.05
N ASP A 109 4.36 -0.37 -5.40
CA ASP A 109 2.91 -0.31 -5.19
C ASP A 109 2.36 0.96 -5.82
N SER A 110 1.30 0.82 -6.59
CA SER A 110 0.59 1.91 -7.25
C SER A 110 -0.85 1.96 -6.74
N TYR A 111 -1.34 3.16 -6.47
CA TYR A 111 -2.68 3.38 -5.94
C TYR A 111 -3.43 4.41 -6.79
N ARG A 112 -4.74 4.23 -6.96
CA ARG A 112 -5.63 5.29 -7.42
C ARG A 112 -6.41 5.86 -6.23
N VAL A 113 -6.46 7.19 -6.15
CA VAL A 113 -7.21 7.92 -5.12
C VAL A 113 -8.36 8.70 -5.74
N LYS A 114 -9.57 8.51 -5.23
CA LYS A 114 -10.75 9.24 -5.66
C LYS A 114 -11.57 9.65 -4.44
N ASP A 115 -12.04 10.90 -4.44
CA ASP A 115 -12.89 11.45 -3.39
C ASP A 115 -12.32 11.27 -1.96
N GLY A 116 -10.99 11.34 -1.84
CA GLY A 116 -10.27 11.18 -0.58
C GLY A 116 -10.01 9.74 -0.13
N LEU A 117 -10.34 8.74 -0.95
CA LEU A 117 -10.17 7.33 -0.66
C LEU A 117 -9.33 6.62 -1.73
N ILE A 118 -8.57 5.61 -1.31
CA ILE A 118 -7.91 4.66 -2.20
C ILE A 118 -8.99 3.73 -2.77
N VAL A 119 -9.11 3.72 -4.10
CA VAL A 119 -10.14 2.96 -4.81
C VAL A 119 -9.57 1.83 -5.66
N GLU A 120 -8.26 1.79 -5.87
CA GLU A 120 -7.61 0.79 -6.75
C GLU A 120 -6.13 0.62 -6.35
N HIS A 121 -5.62 -0.61 -6.48
CA HIS A 121 -4.25 -0.96 -6.13
C HIS A 121 -3.62 -1.98 -7.09
N TRP A 122 -2.36 -1.75 -7.45
CA TRP A 122 -1.46 -2.68 -8.15
C TRP A 122 -0.15 -2.84 -7.38
N ASP A 123 0.43 -4.02 -7.41
CA ASP A 123 1.76 -4.28 -6.84
C ASP A 123 2.66 -5.05 -7.81
N SER A 124 3.89 -5.31 -7.36
CA SER A 124 4.87 -6.13 -8.07
C SER A 124 4.66 -7.65 -7.87
N ALA A 125 3.53 -8.08 -7.29
CA ALA A 125 3.29 -9.49 -7.10
C ALA A 125 3.08 -10.16 -8.47
N ILE A 126 3.88 -11.19 -8.71
CA ILE A 126 3.78 -12.04 -9.91
C ILE A 126 2.72 -13.12 -9.69
N GLN A 127 1.99 -13.44 -10.76
CA GLN A 127 1.16 -14.65 -10.86
C GLN A 127 2.02 -15.89 -11.03
#